data_AF-A0A919KYB4-F1
#
_entry.id   AF-A0A919KYB4-F1
#
_cell.length_a   1.000
_cell.length_b   1.000
_cell.length_c   1.000
_cell.angle_alpha   90.00
_cell.angle_beta   90.00
_cell.angle_gamma   90.00
#
_symmetry.space_group_name_H-M   'P 1'
#
loop_
_entity.id
_entity.type
_entity.pdbx_description
1 polymer ?
#
loop_
_entity_poly.entity_id
_entity_poly.type
_entity_poly.pdbx_seq_one_letter_code
_entity_poly.pdbx_strand_id
1 'polypeptide(L)'
;MVDGFWGLSTTRRLQQELGTTVDGIVSSQSVAWRDSNPGLTTGWRWVSNAQGSRVIAALQRRIGMDSGQRDGKIGPQTIRALQRYLGTPVDGVISRESSAVMALQRRLNAGRI
;
A
#
# COMPACT_ATOMS: atom_id res chain seq x y z
N MET A 1 7.26 6.11 -13.27
CA MET A 1 8.49 6.39 -12.51
C MET A 1 8.65 5.32 -11.44
N VAL A 2 9.88 4.93 -11.10
CA VAL A 2 10.19 4.04 -9.97
C VAL A 2 11.05 4.87 -9.03
N ASP A 3 10.45 5.42 -7.99
CA ASP A 3 11.07 6.39 -7.08
C ASP A 3 11.04 5.93 -5.61
N GLY A 4 10.35 4.82 -5.31
CA GLY A 4 10.24 4.31 -3.95
C GLY A 4 9.30 5.13 -3.05
N PHE A 5 8.53 6.06 -3.62
CA PHE A 5 7.49 6.80 -2.90
C PHE A 5 6.10 6.35 -3.35
N TRP A 6 5.28 5.95 -2.37
CA TRP A 6 3.91 5.55 -2.65
C TRP A 6 3.02 6.79 -2.58
N GLY A 7 3.01 7.52 -3.69
CA GLY A 7 2.15 8.67 -3.92
C GLY A 7 0.88 8.35 -4.71
N LEU A 8 0.20 9.42 -5.13
CA LEU A 8 -1.07 9.40 -5.84
C LEU A 8 -1.02 8.61 -7.16
N SER A 9 0.10 8.69 -7.90
CA SER A 9 0.31 7.93 -9.15
C SER A 9 0.40 6.42 -8.91
N THR A 10 1.18 5.99 -7.91
CA THR A 10 1.29 4.59 -7.48
C THR A 10 -0.09 4.06 -7.07
N THR A 11 -0.87 4.84 -6.31
CA THR A 11 -2.24 4.46 -5.92
C THR A 11 -3.17 4.31 -7.11
N ARG A 12 -3.19 5.25 -8.07
CA ARG A 12 -4.03 5.13 -9.27
C ARG A 12 -3.71 3.86 -10.06
N ARG A 13 -2.42 3.56 -10.26
CA ARG A 13 -2.03 2.36 -10.98
C ARG A 13 -2.44 1.09 -10.22
N LEU A 14 -2.25 1.06 -8.91
CA LEU A 14 -2.72 -0.04 -8.08
C LEU A 14 -4.24 -0.24 -8.18
N GLN A 15 -5.01 0.85 -8.16
CA GLN A 15 -6.47 0.79 -8.28
C GLN A 15 -6.91 0.23 -9.63
N GLN A 16 -6.24 0.61 -10.72
CA GLN A 16 -6.48 0.07 -12.06
C GLN A 16 -6.23 -1.45 -12.10
N GLU A 17 -5.06 -1.90 -11.61
CA GLU A 17 -4.69 -3.33 -11.62
C GLU A 17 -5.57 -4.20 -10.69
N LEU A 18 -6.18 -3.59 -9.67
CA LEU A 18 -7.05 -4.28 -8.71
C LEU A 18 -8.56 -4.09 -8.97
N GLY A 19 -8.94 -3.33 -10.02
CA GLY A 19 -10.34 -3.09 -10.36
C GLY A 19 -11.14 -2.35 -9.27
N THR A 20 -10.51 -1.38 -8.62
CA THR A 20 -11.17 -0.49 -7.64
C THR A 20 -11.34 0.92 -8.22
N THR A 21 -12.13 1.77 -7.57
CA THR A 21 -12.30 3.18 -7.99
C THR A 21 -10.94 3.85 -8.16
N VAL A 22 -10.69 4.44 -9.33
CA VAL A 22 -9.40 5.06 -9.69
C VAL A 22 -9.41 6.54 -9.34
N ASP A 23 -9.30 6.87 -8.05
CA ASP A 23 -9.26 8.25 -7.54
C ASP A 23 -7.85 8.69 -7.10
N GLY A 24 -6.92 7.75 -6.97
CA GLY A 24 -5.57 7.97 -6.45
C GLY A 24 -5.49 8.11 -4.93
N ILE A 25 -6.56 7.75 -4.21
CA ILE A 25 -6.67 7.91 -2.76
C ILE A 25 -6.67 6.56 -2.05
N VAL A 26 -5.75 6.40 -1.09
CA VAL A 26 -5.85 5.40 -0.04
C VAL A 26 -6.60 6.02 1.14
N SER A 27 -7.88 5.68 1.25
CA SER A 27 -8.81 6.27 2.21
C SER A 27 -8.68 5.70 3.63
N SER A 28 -9.01 6.53 4.64
CA SER A 28 -9.30 6.12 6.02
C SER A 28 -8.22 5.23 6.68
N GLN A 29 -7.00 5.76 6.76
CA GLN A 29 -5.85 5.09 7.38
C GLN A 29 -5.49 5.72 8.72
N SER A 30 -4.95 4.94 9.66
CA SER A 30 -4.68 5.43 11.03
C SER A 30 -3.52 6.42 11.06
N VAL A 31 -3.74 7.62 11.61
CA VAL A 31 -2.68 8.62 11.84
C VAL A 31 -1.50 8.07 12.64
N ALA A 32 -1.72 7.04 13.48
CA ALA A 32 -0.68 6.43 14.29
C ALA A 32 0.44 5.76 13.46
N TRP A 33 0.21 5.50 12.16
CA TRP A 33 1.21 4.90 11.28
C TRP A 33 1.89 5.92 10.36
N ARG A 34 1.41 7.16 10.31
CA ARG A 34 1.89 8.15 9.33
C ARG A 34 3.39 8.41 9.46
N ASP A 35 3.85 8.71 10.68
CA ASP A 35 5.22 9.18 10.91
C ASP A 35 6.27 8.06 10.73
N SER A 36 5.91 6.82 11.08
CA SER A 36 6.76 5.64 10.87
C SER A 36 6.84 5.20 9.40
N ASN A 37 6.02 5.77 8.52
CA ASN A 37 5.93 5.38 7.11
C ASN A 37 6.15 6.56 6.16
N PRO A 38 7.34 7.21 6.20
CA PRO A 38 7.59 8.45 5.45
C PRO A 38 7.61 8.28 3.92
N GLY A 39 7.62 7.04 3.39
CA GLY A 39 7.45 6.77 1.96
C GLY A 39 5.99 6.80 1.48
N LEU A 40 5.02 6.88 2.39
CA LEU A 40 3.60 7.03 2.09
C LEU A 40 3.25 8.53 1.98
N THR A 41 3.23 9.04 0.75
CA THR A 41 3.24 10.49 0.50
C THR A 41 1.86 11.02 0.08
N THR A 42 1.71 11.44 -1.17
CA THR A 42 0.46 11.99 -1.70
C THR A 42 -0.60 10.90 -1.87
N GLY A 43 -1.87 11.27 -1.77
CA GLY A 43 -2.98 10.34 -1.93
C GLY A 43 -3.32 9.51 -0.69
N TRP A 44 -2.61 9.67 0.43
CA TRP A 44 -2.95 9.01 1.70
C TRP A 44 -3.88 9.89 2.55
N ARG A 45 -5.04 9.35 2.97
CA ARG A 45 -5.95 10.02 3.90
C ARG A 45 -5.82 9.42 5.30
N TRP A 46 -5.14 10.15 6.16
CA TRP A 46 -4.91 9.80 7.56
C TRP A 46 -6.03 10.35 8.45
N VAL A 47 -6.57 9.52 9.34
CA VAL A 47 -7.65 9.84 10.30
C VAL A 47 -7.39 9.19 11.67
N SER A 48 -8.01 9.73 12.73
CA SER A 48 -7.89 9.19 14.09
C SER A 48 -8.60 7.84 14.27
N ASN A 49 -9.79 7.68 13.67
CA ASN A 49 -10.56 6.45 13.70
C ASN A 49 -10.66 5.85 12.29
N ALA A 50 -9.74 4.94 11.98
CA ALA A 50 -9.57 4.39 10.65
C ALA A 50 -10.54 3.23 10.37
N GLN A 51 -11.25 3.33 9.24
CA GLN A 51 -12.18 2.31 8.75
C GLN A 51 -11.54 1.36 7.73
N GLY A 52 -10.40 1.74 7.14
CA GLY A 52 -9.76 1.01 6.05
C GLY A 52 -10.23 1.42 4.66
N SER A 53 -9.44 1.05 3.66
CA SER A 53 -9.62 1.38 2.25
C SER A 53 -9.93 0.15 1.42
N ARG A 54 -10.79 0.32 0.41
CA ARG A 54 -11.10 -0.72 -0.58
C ARG A 54 -9.87 -1.16 -1.38
N VAL A 55 -8.98 -0.22 -1.76
CA VAL A 55 -7.77 -0.58 -2.51
C VAL A 55 -6.80 -1.39 -1.66
N ILE A 56 -6.68 -1.08 -0.36
CA ILE A 56 -5.85 -1.87 0.56
C ILE A 56 -6.47 -3.23 0.83
N ALA A 57 -7.80 -3.32 1.01
CA ALA A 57 -8.47 -4.61 1.16
C ALA A 57 -8.29 -5.50 -0.08
N ALA A 58 -8.34 -4.89 -1.27
CA ALA A 58 -8.06 -5.58 -2.53
C ALA A 58 -6.59 -6.02 -2.64
N LEU A 59 -5.65 -5.18 -2.19
CA LEU A 59 -4.23 -5.53 -2.14
C LEU A 59 -3.98 -6.70 -1.18
N GLN A 60 -4.53 -6.64 0.04
CA GLN A 60 -4.41 -7.71 1.04
C GLN A 60 -4.93 -9.05 0.48
N ARG A 61 -6.04 -9.02 -0.28
CA ARG A 61 -6.54 -10.19 -1.01
C ARG A 61 -5.55 -10.66 -2.08
N ARG A 62 -5.05 -9.74 -2.92
CA ARG A 62 -4.12 -10.06 -4.02
C ARG A 62 -2.83 -10.70 -3.53
N ILE A 63 -2.28 -10.21 -2.42
CA ILE A 63 -1.03 -10.72 -1.83
C ILE A 63 -1.24 -11.95 -0.92
N GLY A 64 -2.46 -12.51 -0.89
CA GLY A 64 -2.74 -13.78 -0.21
C GLY A 64 -2.88 -13.70 1.31
N MET A 65 -3.19 -12.55 1.91
CA MET A 65 -3.49 -12.48 3.35
C MET A 65 -4.77 -13.24 3.69
N ASP A 66 -4.87 -13.81 4.89
CA ASP A 66 -6.08 -14.53 5.34
C ASP A 66 -7.29 -13.60 5.43
N SER A 67 -8.50 -14.13 5.18
CA SER A 67 -9.73 -13.32 5.14
C SER A 67 -9.98 -12.52 6.42
N GLY A 68 -9.70 -13.10 7.59
CA GLY A 68 -9.83 -12.44 8.89
C GLY A 68 -8.81 -11.32 9.14
N GLN A 69 -7.77 -11.20 8.31
CA GLN A 69 -6.72 -10.18 8.42
C GLN A 69 -6.89 -9.06 7.37
N ARG A 70 -7.90 -9.16 6.48
CA ARG A 70 -8.15 -8.18 5.42
C ARG A 70 -9.03 -7.04 5.93
N ASP A 71 -8.44 -6.17 6.74
CA ASP A 71 -9.11 -5.02 7.37
C ASP A 71 -9.06 -3.72 6.54
N GLY A 72 -8.44 -3.74 5.35
CA GLY A 72 -8.26 -2.57 4.50
C GLY A 72 -7.28 -1.54 5.05
N LYS A 73 -6.43 -1.88 6.02
CA LYS A 73 -5.53 -0.94 6.69
C LYS A 73 -4.07 -1.23 6.35
N ILE A 74 -3.26 -0.18 6.19
CA ILE A 74 -1.81 -0.27 5.91
C ILE A 74 -0.98 -0.46 7.19
N GLY A 75 -1.51 -1.20 8.17
CA GLY A 75 -0.78 -1.46 9.40
C GLY A 75 0.49 -2.30 9.18
N PRO A 76 1.34 -2.45 10.21
CA PRO A 76 2.59 -3.22 10.13
C PRO A 76 2.41 -4.64 9.58
N GLN A 77 1.28 -5.30 9.87
CA GLN A 77 0.97 -6.62 9.33
C GLN A 77 0.81 -6.61 7.81
N THR A 78 0.04 -5.66 7.27
CA THR A 78 -0.15 -5.49 5.82
C THR A 78 1.17 -5.15 5.14
N ILE A 79 1.97 -4.27 5.74
CA ILE A 79 3.28 -3.88 5.19
C ILE A 79 4.22 -5.09 5.15
N ARG A 80 4.32 -5.87 6.24
CA ARG A 80 5.13 -7.09 6.26
C ARG A 80 4.67 -8.11 5.22
N ALA A 81 3.36 -8.27 5.04
CA ALA A 81 2.81 -9.15 4.02
C ALA A 81 3.19 -8.67 2.60
N LEU A 82 3.07 -7.37 2.33
CA LEU A 82 3.47 -6.78 1.06
C LEU A 82 4.96 -6.97 0.79
N GLN A 83 5.82 -6.75 1.79
CA GLN A 83 7.27 -6.93 1.67
C GLN A 83 7.63 -8.38 1.34
N ARG A 84 7.02 -9.36 2.01
CA ARG A 84 7.20 -10.79 1.67
C ARG A 84 6.76 -11.09 0.24
N TYR A 85 5.59 -10.59 -0.15
CA TYR A 85 5.05 -10.79 -1.49
C TYR A 85 5.96 -10.22 -2.60
N LEU A 86 6.61 -9.10 -2.31
CA LEU A 86 7.52 -8.42 -3.22
C LEU A 86 8.95 -8.96 -3.17
N GLY A 87 9.30 -9.79 -2.19
CA GLY A 87 10.65 -10.32 -2.00
C GLY A 87 11.65 -9.26 -1.51
N THR A 88 11.20 -8.32 -0.67
CA THR A 88 12.04 -7.25 -0.11
C THR A 88 12.25 -7.45 1.40
N PRO A 89 13.19 -6.73 2.04
CA PRO A 89 13.34 -6.77 3.50
C PRO A 89 12.02 -6.54 4.24
N VAL A 90 11.80 -7.28 5.32
CA VAL A 90 10.53 -7.35 6.05
C VAL A 90 10.67 -6.64 7.40
N ASP A 91 10.57 -5.31 7.40
CA ASP A 91 10.65 -4.46 8.60
C ASP A 91 9.29 -3.94 9.08
N GLY A 92 8.24 -4.05 8.25
CA GLY A 92 6.89 -3.56 8.57
C GLY A 92 6.71 -2.05 8.47
N VAL A 93 7.63 -1.34 7.81
CA VAL A 93 7.52 0.10 7.53
C VAL A 93 7.76 0.40 6.04
N ILE A 94 7.23 1.52 5.58
CA ILE A 94 7.51 2.07 4.26
C ILE A 94 8.38 3.32 4.44
N SER A 95 9.69 3.11 4.38
CA SER A 95 10.71 4.17 4.43
C SER A 95 10.64 5.11 3.22
N ARG A 96 11.34 6.25 3.31
CA ARG A 96 11.62 7.07 2.11
C ARG A 96 12.41 6.22 1.13
N GLU A 97 12.13 6.36 -0.17
CA GLU A 97 12.79 5.59 -1.22
C GLU A 97 12.73 4.07 -0.92
N SER A 98 11.57 3.59 -0.52
CA SER A 98 11.41 2.20 -0.06
C SER A 98 11.64 1.22 -1.20
N SER A 99 12.50 0.22 -0.96
CA SER A 99 12.71 -0.89 -1.89
C SER A 99 11.42 -1.67 -2.17
N ALA A 100 10.53 -1.79 -1.18
CA ALA A 100 9.21 -2.39 -1.33
C ALA A 100 8.35 -1.58 -2.31
N VAL A 101 8.32 -0.26 -2.17
CA VAL A 101 7.57 0.59 -3.11
C VAL A 101 8.17 0.56 -4.50
N MET A 102 9.50 0.54 -4.64
CA MET A 102 10.12 0.40 -5.96
C MET A 102 9.75 -0.94 -6.63
N ALA A 103 9.76 -2.04 -5.86
CA ALA A 103 9.34 -3.35 -6.35
C ALA A 103 7.86 -3.36 -6.76
N LEU A 104 6.99 -2.76 -5.94
CA LEU A 104 5.58 -2.57 -6.25
C LEU A 104 5.40 -1.78 -7.56
N GLN A 105 6.06 -0.64 -7.70
CA GLN A 105 6.00 0.20 -8.90
C GLN A 105 6.48 -0.54 -10.15
N ARG A 106 7.55 -1.33 -10.06
CA ARG A 106 8.03 -2.16 -11.18
C ARG A 106 6.99 -3.21 -11.60
N ARG A 107 6.39 -3.91 -10.64
CA ARG A 107 5.34 -4.90 -10.92
C ARG A 107 4.12 -4.23 -11.56
N LEU A 108 3.64 -3.15 -10.94
CA LEU A 108 2.53 -2.36 -11.46
C LEU A 108 2.81 -1.89 -12.89
N ASN A 109 3.99 -1.32 -13.18
CA ASN A 109 4.34 -0.88 -14.53
C ASN A 109 4.29 -2.03 -15.57
N ALA A 110 4.60 -3.26 -15.16
CA ALA A 110 4.52 -4.46 -15.99
C ALA A 110 3.11 -5.06 -16.12
N GLY A 111 2.07 -4.43 -15.54
CA GLY A 111 0.70 -4.96 -15.55
C GLY A 111 0.54 -6.20 -14.68
N ARG A 112 1.35 -6.30 -13.62
CA ARG A 112 1.40 -7.46 -12.73
C ARG A 112 1.30 -6.96 -11.30
N ILE A 113 0.44 -7.56 -10.50
CA ILE A 113 0.49 -7.46 -9.05
C ILE A 113 -0.13 -8.69 -8.42
#